data_AF-A0A3A8SSD2-F1
#
_entry.id   AF-A0A3A8SSD2-F1
#
_cell.length_a   1.000
_cell.length_b   1.000
_cell.length_c   1.000
_cell.angle_alpha   90.00
_cell.angle_beta   90.00
_cell.angle_gamma   90.00
#
_symmetry.space_group_name_H-M   'P 1'
#
loop_
_entity.id
_entity.type
_entity.pdbx_description
1 polymer ?
#
loop_
_entity_poly.entity_id
_entity_poly.type
_entity_poly.pdbx_seq_one_letter_code
_entity_poly.pdbx_strand_id
1 'polypeptide(L)'
;MTAMPDRTPTNAAKLALGEGDIERQLEGRAEVLAAACRSHAELEKVLASWRWRHALSRRPELVPALEAGAEALKEALERIHRRAELDVWPQDLPVLRTARELASRRTRLAELVRRRLEALGIMLEDPSLEEALMRLDAQVRQPSAWVLNPGEVLVFEADLHLRRQGRRAVPSKAAPGPFVFHQEPTLPAHLPPSRRSRGLPWPLPGSGQVRITSERLLWRSAFGESQGVGVDTLHAEGLLLDQSTGELRIGRDQRLHTRRVRETAEVVALVELLRWPPLRDALRSRTRSEAMALFPATLGAWRGFCALRHRGLAFISTGQGPQALGAITGGTSSLPAFDVDRLMEALRWLPEEAFEACLARIVAATGSRSWTRDALRFIPERSSRRSLRKWPLHIDCGGKVLIGSPDGAQEIVAEGILRYGPR
;
A
#
# COMPACT_ATOMS: atom_id res chain seq x y z
N MET A 1 3.33 -92.54 -0.11
CA MET A 1 2.71 -91.77 0.99
C MET A 1 3.83 -91.25 1.86
N THR A 2 4.22 -89.99 1.67
CA THR A 2 5.28 -89.33 2.43
C THR A 2 4.69 -88.03 2.94
N ALA A 3 4.50 -87.93 4.25
CA ALA A 3 3.87 -86.80 4.90
C ALA A 3 4.80 -85.57 4.87
N MET A 4 4.33 -84.49 4.26
CA MET A 4 4.93 -83.15 4.41
C MET A 4 4.47 -82.57 5.74
N PRO A 5 5.37 -82.06 6.60
CA PRO A 5 4.98 -81.32 7.78
C PRO A 5 4.56 -79.91 7.39
N ASP A 6 3.31 -79.56 7.73
CA ASP A 6 2.82 -78.19 7.79
C ASP A 6 3.70 -77.38 8.76
N ARG A 7 4.55 -76.53 8.20
CA ARG A 7 5.14 -75.42 8.93
C ARG A 7 4.19 -74.24 8.81
N THR A 8 3.19 -74.18 9.70
CA THR A 8 2.53 -72.93 10.05
C THR A 8 3.60 -71.95 10.55
N PRO A 9 3.84 -70.82 9.87
CA PRO A 9 4.74 -69.81 10.39
C PRO A 9 4.12 -69.17 11.63
N THR A 10 4.90 -69.21 12.71
CA THR A 10 4.66 -68.57 14.01
C THR A 10 4.52 -67.05 13.85
N ASN A 11 3.36 -66.58 13.39
CA ASN A 11 3.04 -65.17 13.20
C ASN A 11 2.47 -64.52 14.49
N ALA A 12 2.28 -65.30 15.56
CA ALA A 12 1.72 -64.81 16.82
C ALA A 12 2.74 -64.07 17.71
N ALA A 13 4.05 -64.27 17.50
CA ALA A 13 5.10 -63.59 18.28
C ALA A 13 5.41 -62.16 17.81
N LYS A 14 4.90 -61.74 16.63
CA LYS A 14 5.12 -60.39 16.08
C LYS A 14 4.10 -59.34 16.57
N LEU A 15 3.10 -59.75 17.34
CA LEU A 15 1.96 -58.90 17.74
C LEU A 15 2.11 -58.23 19.12
N ALA A 16 3.23 -58.43 19.81
CA ALA A 16 3.49 -57.78 21.10
C ALA A 16 4.82 -57.01 21.10
N LEU A 17 5.17 -56.35 19.98
CA LEU A 17 6.16 -55.28 20.03
C LEU A 17 5.59 -54.18 20.93
N GLY A 18 6.10 -54.10 22.15
CA GLY A 18 5.71 -53.06 23.09
C GLY A 18 6.06 -51.68 22.52
N GLU A 19 5.31 -50.66 22.91
CA GLU A 19 5.54 -49.27 22.49
C GLU A 19 7.00 -48.83 22.69
N GLY A 20 7.65 -49.28 23.78
CA GLY A 20 9.06 -49.01 24.05
C GLY A 20 10.07 -49.70 23.12
N ASP A 21 9.72 -50.81 22.46
CA ASP A 21 10.61 -51.44 21.48
C ASP A 21 10.58 -50.68 20.15
N ILE A 22 9.42 -50.13 19.78
CA ILE A 22 9.26 -49.27 18.61
C ILE A 22 10.03 -47.96 18.81
N GLU A 23 9.96 -47.35 20.00
CA GLU A 23 10.71 -46.14 20.31
C GLU A 23 12.23 -46.35 20.26
N ARG A 24 12.73 -47.48 20.80
CA ARG A 24 14.16 -47.85 20.67
C ARG A 24 14.58 -48.05 19.22
N GLN A 25 13.76 -48.72 18.41
CA GLN A 25 14.04 -48.93 16.98
C GLN A 25 14.08 -47.63 16.17
N LEU A 26 13.38 -46.60 16.63
CA LEU A 26 13.33 -45.30 15.98
C LEU A 26 14.44 -44.34 16.45
N GLU A 27 15.32 -44.74 17.36
CA GLU A 27 16.55 -43.99 17.73
C GLU A 27 16.28 -42.49 18.03
N GLY A 28 15.20 -42.17 18.76
CA GLY A 28 14.84 -40.79 19.11
C GLY A 28 14.08 -40.02 18.02
N ARG A 29 13.80 -40.59 16.85
CA ARG A 29 13.00 -39.93 15.79
C ARG A 29 11.54 -39.69 16.19
N ALA A 30 11.00 -40.49 17.12
CA ALA A 30 9.70 -40.25 17.72
C ALA A 30 9.68 -38.92 18.52
N GLU A 31 10.78 -38.59 19.19
CA GLU A 31 10.93 -37.32 19.92
C GLU A 31 11.01 -36.13 18.97
N VAL A 32 11.73 -36.29 17.85
CA VAL A 32 11.79 -35.29 16.77
C VAL A 32 10.39 -35.00 16.22
N LEU A 33 9.58 -36.04 15.96
CA LEU A 33 8.18 -35.86 15.53
C LEU A 33 7.33 -35.15 16.58
N ALA A 34 7.42 -35.56 17.84
CA ALA A 34 6.63 -34.95 18.91
C ALA A 34 7.01 -33.48 19.12
N ALA A 35 8.31 -33.15 19.06
CA ALA A 35 8.80 -31.78 19.11
C ALA A 35 8.29 -30.96 17.91
N ALA A 36 8.39 -31.50 16.69
CA ALA A 36 7.87 -30.84 15.50
C ALA A 36 6.36 -30.58 15.59
N CYS A 37 5.56 -31.54 16.09
CA CYS A 37 4.13 -31.35 16.31
C CYS A 37 3.82 -30.17 17.23
N ARG A 38 4.56 -30.04 18.34
CA ARG A 38 4.39 -28.92 19.28
C ARG A 38 4.73 -27.58 18.63
N SER A 39 5.87 -27.48 17.94
CA SER A 39 6.30 -26.25 17.27
C SER A 39 5.33 -25.83 16.16
N HIS A 40 4.86 -26.78 15.33
CA HIS A 40 3.86 -26.49 14.29
C HIS A 40 2.51 -26.07 14.90
N ALA A 41 2.07 -26.70 15.99
CA ALA A 41 0.83 -26.34 16.68
C ALA A 41 0.90 -24.93 17.29
N GLU A 42 2.05 -24.57 17.85
CA GLU A 42 2.28 -23.23 18.40
C GLU A 42 2.21 -22.17 17.30
N LEU A 43 2.89 -22.39 16.18
CA LEU A 43 2.87 -21.45 15.06
C LEU A 43 1.49 -21.38 14.39
N GLU A 44 0.79 -22.51 14.23
CA GLU A 44 -0.60 -22.57 13.75
C GLU A 44 -1.51 -21.68 14.62
N LYS A 45 -1.38 -21.77 15.96
CA LYS A 45 -2.12 -20.92 16.90
C LYS A 45 -1.79 -19.44 16.76
N VAL A 46 -0.52 -19.09 16.59
CA VAL A 46 -0.06 -17.71 16.36
C VAL A 46 -0.68 -17.16 15.06
N LEU A 47 -0.55 -17.90 13.96
CA LEU A 47 -1.02 -17.48 12.63
C LEU A 47 -2.54 -17.49 12.48
N ALA A 48 -3.25 -18.32 13.24
CA ALA A 48 -4.71 -18.32 13.28
C ALA A 48 -5.30 -17.11 14.03
N SER A 49 -4.52 -16.48 14.92
CA SER A 49 -5.00 -15.35 15.71
C SER A 49 -5.27 -14.10 14.86
N TRP A 50 -6.18 -13.24 15.32
CA TRP A 50 -6.46 -11.96 14.64
C TRP A 50 -5.30 -10.97 14.73
N ARG A 51 -4.44 -11.09 15.76
CA ARG A 51 -3.20 -10.29 15.94
C ARG A 51 -1.95 -11.08 15.50
N TRP A 52 -2.07 -11.98 14.54
CA TRP A 52 -1.00 -12.90 14.17
C TRP A 52 0.34 -12.20 13.92
N ARG A 53 0.33 -11.04 13.27
CA ARG A 53 1.55 -10.27 12.97
C ARG A 53 2.27 -9.81 14.24
N HIS A 54 1.53 -9.18 15.15
CA HIS A 54 2.06 -8.78 16.46
C HIS A 54 2.47 -9.98 17.33
N ALA A 55 1.71 -11.08 17.28
CA ALA A 55 2.04 -12.29 18.02
C ALA A 55 3.33 -12.95 17.48
N LEU A 56 3.51 -12.96 16.16
CA LEU A 56 4.72 -13.46 15.50
C LEU A 56 5.91 -12.54 15.76
N SER A 57 5.73 -11.22 15.67
CA SER A 57 6.81 -10.25 15.94
C SER A 57 7.32 -10.31 17.38
N ARG A 58 6.48 -10.74 18.34
CA ARG A 58 6.88 -10.96 19.74
C ARG A 58 7.61 -12.27 19.97
N ARG A 59 7.63 -13.17 18.98
CA ARG A 59 8.25 -14.50 19.04
C ARG A 59 9.09 -14.77 17.78
N PRO A 60 10.14 -13.96 17.56
CA PRO A 60 11.00 -14.05 16.36
C PRO A 60 11.73 -15.40 16.22
N GLU A 61 11.73 -16.24 17.25
CA GLU A 61 12.39 -17.54 17.27
C GLU A 61 11.58 -18.66 16.57
N LEU A 62 10.26 -18.51 16.41
CA LEU A 62 9.39 -19.61 15.98
C LEU A 62 9.67 -20.10 14.55
N VAL A 63 9.90 -19.18 13.62
CA VAL A 63 10.14 -19.52 12.22
C VAL A 63 11.55 -20.09 11.99
N PRO A 64 12.64 -19.44 12.48
CA PRO A 64 13.98 -20.01 12.36
C PRO A 64 14.13 -21.38 13.05
N ALA A 65 13.46 -21.60 14.19
CA ALA A 65 13.49 -22.90 14.87
C ALA A 65 12.84 -24.03 14.04
N LEU A 66 11.76 -23.72 13.31
CA LEU A 66 11.11 -24.67 12.41
C LEU A 66 11.97 -24.96 11.17
N GLU A 67 12.58 -23.93 10.59
CA GLU A 67 13.51 -24.07 9.46
C GLU A 67 14.71 -24.94 9.85
N ALA A 68 15.34 -24.67 11.00
CA ALA A 68 16.47 -25.44 11.51
C ALA A 68 16.12 -26.93 11.76
N GLY A 69 14.87 -27.22 12.11
CA GLY A 69 14.37 -28.58 12.34
C GLY A 69 13.83 -29.29 11.09
N ALA A 70 13.76 -28.62 9.93
CA ALA A 70 13.04 -29.13 8.76
C ALA A 70 13.68 -30.40 8.18
N GLU A 71 15.01 -30.43 8.04
CA GLU A 71 15.71 -31.59 7.46
C GLU A 71 15.67 -32.81 8.40
N ALA A 72 15.89 -32.59 9.70
CA ALA A 72 15.79 -33.65 10.70
C ALA A 72 14.38 -34.28 10.75
N LEU A 73 13.35 -33.46 10.58
CA LEU A 73 11.97 -33.91 10.50
C LEU A 73 11.70 -34.72 9.22
N LYS A 74 12.18 -34.25 8.07
CA LYS A 74 12.04 -34.95 6.79
C LYS A 74 12.65 -36.35 6.86
N GLU A 75 13.89 -36.45 7.32
CA GLU A 75 14.56 -37.73 7.54
C GLU A 75 13.81 -38.63 8.55
N ALA A 76 13.26 -38.05 9.62
CA ALA A 76 12.49 -38.79 10.62
C ALA A 76 11.25 -39.43 9.99
N LEU A 77 10.49 -38.66 9.20
CA LEU A 77 9.30 -39.14 8.50
C LEU A 77 9.65 -40.21 7.46
N GLU A 78 10.69 -40.00 6.65
CA GLU A 78 11.14 -40.97 5.65
C GLU A 78 11.52 -42.31 6.29
N ARG A 79 12.28 -42.28 7.39
CA ARG A 79 12.68 -43.50 8.10
C ARG A 79 11.50 -44.20 8.75
N ILE A 80 10.57 -43.46 9.36
CA ILE A 80 9.37 -44.02 9.98
C ILE A 80 8.48 -44.68 8.94
N HIS A 81 8.23 -44.04 7.79
CA HIS A 81 7.45 -44.65 6.71
C HIS A 81 8.12 -45.88 6.12
N ARG A 82 9.43 -45.80 5.82
CA ARG A 82 10.20 -46.94 5.31
C ARG A 82 10.15 -48.13 6.28
N ARG A 83 10.27 -47.87 7.58
CA ARG A 83 10.22 -48.93 8.59
C ARG A 83 8.81 -49.50 8.74
N ALA A 84 7.80 -48.64 8.74
CA ALA A 84 6.40 -49.07 8.81
C ALA A 84 6.01 -49.98 7.64
N GLU A 85 6.51 -49.70 6.43
CA GLU A 85 6.33 -50.54 5.25
C GLU A 85 7.06 -51.89 5.38
N LEU A 86 8.33 -51.86 5.77
CA LEU A 86 9.16 -53.08 5.89
C LEU A 86 8.65 -54.04 6.97
N ASP A 87 8.22 -53.50 8.10
CA ASP A 87 7.79 -54.29 9.25
C ASP A 87 6.27 -54.53 9.28
N VAL A 88 5.53 -53.98 8.31
CA VAL A 88 4.06 -54.07 8.18
C VAL A 88 3.37 -53.57 9.45
N TRP A 89 3.74 -52.37 9.87
CA TRP A 89 3.21 -51.75 11.09
C TRP A 89 1.71 -51.46 10.99
N PRO A 90 0.91 -51.72 12.05
CA PRO A 90 -0.49 -51.33 12.08
C PRO A 90 -0.64 -49.81 11.93
N GLN A 91 -1.61 -49.38 11.14
CA GLN A 91 -1.84 -47.95 10.89
C GLN A 91 -2.12 -47.18 12.18
N ASP A 92 -2.75 -47.80 13.18
CA ASP A 92 -3.17 -47.15 14.43
C ASP A 92 -2.04 -46.94 15.47
N LEU A 93 -0.81 -47.34 15.14
CA LEU A 93 0.33 -47.09 16.00
C LEU A 93 0.45 -45.59 16.36
N PRO A 94 0.73 -45.26 17.65
CA PRO A 94 0.85 -43.87 18.10
C PRO A 94 1.80 -43.03 17.24
N VAL A 95 2.96 -43.57 16.85
CA VAL A 95 3.93 -42.85 16.01
C VAL A 95 3.39 -42.52 14.61
N LEU A 96 2.64 -43.43 13.98
CA LEU A 96 2.02 -43.20 12.68
C LEU A 96 0.82 -42.25 12.77
N ARG A 97 0.08 -42.27 13.88
CA ARG A 97 -0.96 -41.25 14.17
C ARG A 97 -0.35 -39.86 14.30
N THR A 98 0.74 -39.74 15.06
CA THR A 98 1.49 -38.48 15.21
C THR A 98 2.04 -37.98 13.86
N ALA A 99 2.60 -38.87 13.03
CA ALA A 99 3.08 -38.50 11.69
C ALA A 99 1.94 -37.96 10.78
N ARG A 100 0.77 -38.62 10.80
CA ARG A 100 -0.43 -38.17 10.05
C ARG A 100 -0.98 -36.84 10.57
N GLU A 101 -0.99 -36.66 11.89
CA GLU A 101 -1.37 -35.39 12.50
C GLU A 101 -0.43 -34.26 12.06
N LEU A 102 0.89 -34.50 12.08
CA LEU A 102 1.88 -33.53 11.64
C LEU A 102 1.71 -33.16 10.17
N ALA A 103 1.48 -34.15 9.29
CA ALA A 103 1.20 -33.91 7.88
C ALA A 103 -0.03 -33.00 7.71
N SER A 104 -1.12 -33.31 8.42
CA SER A 104 -2.35 -32.50 8.41
C SER A 104 -2.12 -31.08 8.92
N ARG A 105 -1.31 -30.92 9.98
CA ARG A 105 -0.92 -29.61 10.52
C ARG A 105 -0.08 -28.81 9.53
N ARG A 106 0.90 -29.43 8.87
CA ARG A 106 1.71 -28.78 7.83
C ARG A 106 0.85 -28.25 6.69
N THR A 107 -0.14 -29.02 6.23
CA THR A 107 -1.10 -28.55 5.22
C THR A 107 -1.92 -27.35 5.70
N ARG A 108 -2.47 -27.40 6.92
CA ARG A 108 -3.23 -26.26 7.48
C ARG A 108 -2.35 -25.03 7.68
N LEU A 109 -1.12 -25.23 8.13
CA LEU A 109 -0.16 -24.16 8.34
C LEU A 109 0.24 -23.52 7.00
N ALA A 110 0.52 -24.31 5.97
CA ALA A 110 0.79 -23.81 4.62
C ALA A 110 -0.37 -22.95 4.09
N GLU A 111 -1.60 -23.40 4.29
CA GLU A 111 -2.79 -22.65 3.92
C GLU A 111 -2.91 -21.32 4.69
N LEU A 112 -2.65 -21.34 6.00
CA LEU A 112 -2.66 -20.12 6.82
C LEU A 112 -1.59 -19.14 6.37
N VAL A 113 -0.36 -19.61 6.15
CA VAL A 113 0.77 -18.80 5.70
C VAL A 113 0.45 -18.16 4.36
N ARG A 114 -0.06 -18.94 3.40
CA ARG A 114 -0.51 -18.46 2.09
C ARG A 114 -1.56 -17.36 2.25
N ARG A 115 -2.61 -17.58 3.04
CA ARG A 115 -3.64 -16.55 3.32
C ARG A 115 -3.06 -15.30 3.98
N ARG A 116 -2.05 -15.44 4.85
CA ARG A 116 -1.40 -14.28 5.50
C ARG A 116 -0.52 -13.50 4.52
N LEU A 117 0.23 -14.19 3.67
CA LEU A 117 1.00 -13.57 2.59
C LEU A 117 0.08 -12.87 1.59
N GLU A 118 -1.00 -13.51 1.16
CA GLU A 118 -2.03 -12.91 0.30
C GLU A 118 -2.66 -11.66 0.95
N ALA A 119 -2.97 -11.70 2.25
CA ALA A 119 -3.48 -10.54 2.98
C ALA A 119 -2.46 -9.40 3.09
N LEU A 120 -1.16 -9.72 3.03
CA LEU A 120 -0.08 -8.74 2.90
C LEU A 120 0.16 -8.33 1.44
N GLY A 121 -0.56 -8.92 0.49
CA GLY A 121 -0.41 -8.69 -0.93
C GLY A 121 0.63 -9.57 -1.60
N ILE A 122 1.39 -10.39 -0.88
CA ILE A 122 2.48 -11.19 -1.44
C ILE A 122 1.90 -12.48 -2.05
N MET A 123 2.03 -12.62 -3.36
CA MET A 123 1.74 -13.83 -4.11
C MET A 123 3.03 -14.64 -4.29
N LEU A 124 2.96 -15.93 -3.97
CA LEU A 124 4.02 -16.89 -4.28
C LEU A 124 3.39 -17.99 -5.14
N GLU A 125 4.06 -18.33 -6.24
CA GLU A 125 3.71 -19.49 -7.06
C GLU A 125 4.30 -20.74 -6.41
N ASP A 126 3.43 -21.60 -5.89
CA ASP A 126 3.73 -22.91 -5.30
C ASP A 126 4.97 -22.99 -4.36
N PRO A 127 5.09 -22.11 -3.35
CA PRO A 127 6.24 -22.13 -2.46
C PRO A 127 6.21 -23.34 -1.52
N SER A 128 7.40 -23.79 -1.10
CA SER A 128 7.50 -24.67 0.07
C SER A 128 6.97 -23.97 1.33
N LEU A 129 6.51 -24.74 2.31
CA LEU A 129 6.03 -24.18 3.58
C LEU A 129 7.13 -23.35 4.27
N GLU A 130 8.36 -23.87 4.26
CA GLU A 130 9.53 -23.26 4.86
C GLU A 130 9.88 -21.91 4.21
N GLU A 131 9.91 -21.86 2.87
CA GLU A 131 10.14 -20.61 2.12
C GLU A 131 9.03 -19.57 2.37
N ALA A 132 7.77 -20.02 2.35
CA ALA A 132 6.63 -19.15 2.61
C ALA A 132 6.68 -18.59 4.05
N LEU A 133 7.08 -19.40 5.03
CA LEU A 133 7.26 -18.98 6.41
C LEU A 133 8.39 -17.97 6.57
N MET A 134 9.54 -18.22 5.95
CA MET A 134 10.68 -17.30 5.99
C MET A 134 10.34 -15.95 5.37
N ARG A 135 9.59 -15.96 4.26
CA ARG A 135 9.12 -14.72 3.62
C ARG A 135 8.10 -13.98 4.47
N LEU A 136 7.20 -14.71 5.13
CA LEU A 136 6.25 -14.13 6.07
C LEU A 136 6.98 -13.48 7.26
N ASP A 137 7.96 -14.18 7.84
CA ASP A 137 8.76 -13.68 8.97
C ASP A 137 9.54 -12.43 8.60
N ALA A 138 10.23 -12.44 7.45
CA ALA A 138 10.94 -11.28 6.92
C ALA A 138 10.00 -10.06 6.79
N GLN A 139 8.78 -10.26 6.29
CA GLN A 139 7.81 -9.18 6.12
C GLN A 139 7.25 -8.65 7.45
N VAL A 140 7.09 -9.51 8.45
CA VAL A 140 6.69 -9.10 9.80
C VAL A 140 7.79 -8.29 10.48
N ARG A 141 9.06 -8.64 10.25
CA ARG A 141 10.22 -7.92 10.81
C ARG A 141 10.47 -6.57 10.17
N GLN A 142 10.04 -6.34 8.93
CA GLN A 142 10.21 -5.05 8.27
C GLN A 142 9.41 -3.96 9.02
N PRO A 143 10.09 -3.00 9.68
CA PRO A 143 9.42 -1.93 10.40
C PRO A 143 8.74 -1.04 9.37
N SER A 144 7.43 -1.18 9.27
CA SER A 144 6.64 -0.35 8.38
C SER A 144 6.24 0.91 9.12
N ALA A 145 7.21 1.81 9.33
CA ALA A 145 6.93 3.08 9.99
C ALA A 145 6.00 3.90 9.08
N TRP A 146 4.74 4.06 9.50
CA TRP A 146 3.79 5.00 8.92
C TRP A 146 4.21 6.47 9.11
N VAL A 147 5.19 6.67 10.00
CA VAL A 147 5.83 7.93 10.32
C VAL A 147 6.84 8.25 9.24
N LEU A 148 6.86 9.51 8.79
CA LEU A 148 7.83 10.01 7.82
C LEU A 148 9.25 9.96 8.42
N ASN A 149 10.22 9.52 7.62
CA ASN A 149 11.62 9.59 7.98
C ASN A 149 12.09 11.05 7.97
N PRO A 150 13.08 11.43 8.80
CA PRO A 150 13.73 12.74 8.68
C PRO A 150 14.29 12.89 7.26
N GLY A 151 13.77 13.84 6.50
CA GLY A 151 14.13 13.95 5.07
C GLY A 151 12.89 14.03 4.20
N GLU A 152 11.94 13.16 4.53
CA GLU A 152 10.87 12.72 3.66
C GLU A 152 9.71 13.73 3.60
N VAL A 153 9.27 14.04 2.39
CA VAL A 153 8.15 14.96 2.13
C VAL A 153 6.90 14.16 1.81
N LEU A 154 5.78 14.43 2.49
CA LEU A 154 4.48 13.90 2.13
C LEU A 154 3.96 14.63 0.89
N VAL A 155 3.82 13.90 -0.22
CA VAL A 155 3.33 14.43 -1.49
C VAL A 155 1.81 14.28 -1.58
N PHE A 156 1.30 13.15 -1.10
CA PHE A 156 -0.11 12.81 -1.21
C PHE A 156 -0.56 11.91 -0.07
N GLU A 157 -1.80 12.09 0.36
CA GLU A 157 -2.44 11.25 1.35
C GLU A 157 -3.93 11.10 0.99
N ALA A 158 -4.35 9.84 0.84
CA ALA A 158 -5.74 9.47 0.64
C ALA A 158 -6.24 8.69 1.85
N ASP A 159 -7.22 9.27 2.56
CA ASP A 159 -8.01 8.57 3.57
C ASP A 159 -9.21 7.89 2.91
N LEU A 160 -9.28 6.55 2.94
CA LEU A 160 -10.44 5.82 2.40
C LEU A 160 -11.64 5.78 3.35
N HIS A 161 -11.57 6.50 4.47
CA HIS A 161 -12.75 6.70 5.32
C HIS A 161 -13.75 7.60 4.62
N LEU A 162 -14.69 6.97 3.90
CA LEU A 162 -16.04 7.44 3.57
C LEU A 162 -16.26 8.93 3.84
N ARG A 163 -15.56 9.80 3.08
CA ARG A 163 -15.94 11.20 3.01
C ARG A 163 -17.24 11.25 2.23
N ARG A 164 -18.32 11.10 2.99
CA ARG A 164 -19.66 11.60 2.69
C ARG A 164 -19.61 13.13 2.86
N GLN A 165 -18.69 13.80 2.16
CA GLN A 165 -18.55 15.24 2.14
C GLN A 165 -18.20 15.63 0.71
N GLY A 166 -19.12 16.31 0.04
CA GLY A 166 -18.81 16.98 -1.22
C GLY A 166 -17.54 17.80 -1.06
N ARG A 167 -16.65 17.71 -2.06
CA ARG A 167 -15.35 18.41 -2.18
C ARG A 167 -15.29 19.72 -1.38
N ARG A 168 -14.96 19.62 -0.09
CA ARG A 168 -14.48 20.70 0.76
C ARG A 168 -13.07 20.31 1.13
N ALA A 169 -12.10 20.94 0.46
CA ALA A 169 -10.72 20.96 0.91
C ALA A 169 -10.73 21.37 2.39
N VAL A 170 -10.25 20.49 3.26
CA VAL A 170 -9.91 20.92 4.62
C VAL A 170 -8.62 21.70 4.47
N PRO A 171 -8.55 22.95 4.98
CA PRO A 171 -7.30 23.68 4.99
C PRO A 171 -6.30 22.88 5.83
N SER A 172 -5.30 22.31 5.15
CA SER A 172 -4.03 22.00 5.79
C SER A 172 -3.52 23.33 6.36
N LYS A 173 -3.50 23.45 7.69
CA LYS A 173 -2.81 24.55 8.35
C LYS A 173 -1.32 24.39 8.04
N ALA A 174 -0.88 25.00 6.95
CA ALA A 174 0.52 25.34 6.77
C ALA A 174 0.85 26.37 7.85
N ALA A 175 1.54 25.94 8.90
CA ALA A 175 2.18 26.83 9.85
C ALA A 175 3.49 27.35 9.21
N PRO A 176 3.77 28.66 9.25
CA PRO A 176 5.05 29.19 8.81
C PRO A 176 6.10 29.00 9.92
N GLY A 177 7.24 28.38 9.60
CA GLY A 177 8.46 28.41 10.42
C GLY A 177 8.72 27.21 11.35
N PRO A 178 9.99 27.04 11.79
CA PRO A 178 10.55 25.75 12.20
C PRO A 178 10.30 25.48 13.69
N PHE A 179 9.33 24.61 13.98
CA PHE A 179 9.25 23.95 15.27
C PHE A 179 9.04 22.45 15.04
N VAL A 180 10.00 21.66 15.54
CA VAL A 180 9.89 20.21 15.66
C VAL A 180 8.83 19.95 16.73
N PHE A 181 7.62 19.56 16.30
CA PHE A 181 6.62 19.00 17.20
C PHE A 181 6.59 17.48 17.01
N HIS A 182 7.05 16.76 18.03
CA HIS A 182 6.58 15.40 18.27
C HIS A 182 5.10 15.50 18.68
N GLN A 183 4.18 15.15 17.78
CA GLN A 183 2.80 14.87 18.16
C GLN A 183 2.67 13.36 18.43
N GLU A 184 2.59 13.01 19.71
CA GLU A 184 2.00 11.73 20.11
C GLU A 184 0.47 11.78 19.92
N PRO A 185 -0.16 10.71 19.41
CA PRO A 185 -1.60 10.65 19.28
C PRO A 185 -2.23 10.45 20.66
N THR A 186 -2.75 11.52 21.26
CA THR A 186 -3.63 11.43 22.43
C THR A 186 -4.99 10.90 21.99
N LEU A 187 -5.30 9.66 22.36
CA LEU A 187 -6.64 9.09 22.26
C LEU A 187 -7.59 9.84 23.22
N PRO A 188 -8.77 10.30 22.77
CA PRO A 188 -9.74 10.88 23.69
C PRO A 188 -10.37 9.77 24.55
N ALA A 189 -10.17 9.86 25.85
CA ALA A 189 -10.87 9.06 26.84
C ALA A 189 -12.27 9.65 27.08
N HIS A 190 -13.26 8.75 27.13
CA HIS A 190 -14.62 8.94 27.65
C HIS A 190 -15.63 9.73 26.79
N LEU A 191 -16.41 8.99 25.99
CA LEU A 191 -17.78 9.35 25.61
C LEU A 191 -18.74 8.23 26.05
N PRO A 192 -19.96 8.56 26.54
CA PRO A 192 -20.92 7.58 27.03
C PRO A 192 -21.62 6.84 25.87
N PRO A 193 -22.10 5.61 26.10
CA PRO A 193 -22.72 4.79 25.04
C PRO A 193 -24.15 5.26 24.75
N SER A 194 -24.36 5.98 23.64
CA SER A 194 -25.70 6.23 23.11
C SER A 194 -26.25 5.01 22.37
N ARG A 195 -27.47 4.61 22.74
CA ARG A 195 -28.23 3.47 22.23
C ARG A 195 -28.66 3.64 20.76
N ARG A 196 -28.47 2.55 20.00
CA ARG A 196 -29.26 2.05 18.85
C ARG A 196 -29.35 2.94 17.60
N SER A 197 -28.37 2.77 16.73
CA SER A 197 -28.60 2.65 15.29
C SER A 197 -28.03 1.30 14.82
N ARG A 198 -28.89 0.35 14.46
CA ARG A 198 -28.53 -0.93 13.82
C ARG A 198 -28.19 -0.69 12.34
N GLY A 199 -27.13 0.07 12.07
CA GLY A 199 -26.43 0.03 10.79
C GLY A 199 -25.12 -0.69 11.03
N LEU A 200 -24.83 -1.78 10.30
CA LEU A 200 -23.58 -2.53 10.45
C LEU A 200 -22.38 -1.56 10.41
N PRO A 201 -21.59 -1.41 11.50
CA PRO A 201 -20.46 -0.51 11.54
C PRO A 201 -19.17 -1.24 11.11
N TRP A 202 -19.23 -2.05 10.05
CA TRP A 202 -18.04 -2.73 9.54
C TRP A 202 -17.36 -1.93 8.43
N PRO A 203 -16.05 -1.62 8.55
CA PRO A 203 -15.25 -1.30 7.38
C PRO A 203 -15.35 -2.48 6.43
N LEU A 204 -15.82 -2.23 5.21
CA LEU A 204 -15.79 -3.23 4.17
C LEU A 204 -14.32 -3.68 3.97
N PRO A 205 -14.04 -4.99 3.88
CA PRO A 205 -12.70 -5.48 3.53
C PRO A 205 -12.24 -4.77 2.25
N GLY A 206 -11.18 -3.97 2.37
CA GLY A 206 -10.73 -3.08 1.29
C GLY A 206 -10.47 -1.62 1.64
N SER A 207 -11.06 -1.11 2.72
CA SER A 207 -10.74 0.24 3.20
C SER A 207 -9.31 0.28 3.75
N GLY A 208 -8.59 1.35 3.44
CA GLY A 208 -7.22 1.58 3.90
C GLY A 208 -6.83 3.05 3.81
N GLN A 209 -5.56 3.35 3.96
CA GLN A 209 -5.00 4.67 3.77
C GLN A 209 -3.79 4.52 2.87
N VAL A 210 -3.60 5.45 1.94
CA VAL A 210 -2.43 5.48 1.07
C VAL A 210 -1.73 6.81 1.28
N ARG A 211 -0.41 6.77 1.45
CA ARG A 211 0.45 7.94 1.46
C ARG A 211 1.52 7.76 0.41
N ILE A 212 1.80 8.82 -0.32
CA ILE A 212 2.93 8.89 -1.23
C ILE A 212 3.87 9.94 -0.69
N THR A 213 5.13 9.58 -0.56
CA THR A 213 6.18 10.47 -0.12
C THR A 213 7.24 10.64 -1.20
N SER A 214 8.21 11.50 -0.95
CA SER A 214 9.38 11.66 -1.84
C SER A 214 10.19 10.37 -2.00
N GLU A 215 10.11 9.45 -1.04
CA GLU A 215 10.95 8.24 -1.01
C GLU A 215 10.17 6.94 -1.16
N ARG A 216 8.90 6.87 -0.74
CA ARG A 216 8.15 5.62 -0.66
C ARG A 216 6.65 5.78 -0.86
N LEU A 217 6.05 4.72 -1.39
CA LEU A 217 4.62 4.49 -1.34
C LEU A 217 4.31 3.73 -0.05
N LEU A 218 3.46 4.32 0.80
CA LEU A 218 2.98 3.70 2.02
C LEU A 218 1.50 3.37 1.89
N TRP A 219 1.09 2.22 2.41
CA TRP A 219 -0.33 1.91 2.56
C TRP A 219 -0.61 1.19 3.87
N ARG A 220 -1.83 1.37 4.38
CA ARG A 220 -2.31 0.71 5.60
C ARG A 220 -3.71 0.21 5.34
N SER A 221 -3.93 -1.10 5.39
CA SER A 221 -5.31 -1.61 5.35
C SER A 221 -6.00 -1.34 6.68
N ALA A 222 -7.34 -1.26 6.71
CA ALA A 222 -8.10 -0.93 7.92
C ALA A 222 -7.85 -1.88 9.11
N PHE A 223 -7.37 -3.09 8.84
CA PHE A 223 -7.08 -4.11 9.85
C PHE A 223 -5.62 -4.57 9.82
N GLY A 224 -4.78 -3.94 8.99
CA GLY A 224 -3.39 -4.33 8.79
C GLY A 224 -2.43 -3.32 9.40
N GLU A 225 -1.21 -3.79 9.65
CA GLU A 225 -0.09 -2.88 9.83
C GLU A 225 0.16 -2.12 8.54
N SER A 226 0.76 -0.94 8.68
CA SER A 226 1.28 -0.20 7.56
C SER A 226 2.27 -1.05 6.77
N GLN A 227 2.45 -0.73 5.50
CA GLN A 227 3.43 -1.31 4.61
C GLN A 227 4.02 -0.17 3.77
N GLY A 228 5.23 -0.36 3.27
CA GLY A 228 5.93 0.65 2.50
C GLY A 228 6.88 0.05 1.48
N VAL A 229 6.95 0.66 0.30
CA VAL A 229 7.90 0.30 -0.77
C VAL A 229 8.58 1.56 -1.28
N GLY A 230 9.91 1.52 -1.43
CA GLY A 230 10.69 2.64 -1.96
C GLY A 230 10.31 2.95 -3.41
N VAL A 231 10.10 4.22 -3.76
CA VAL A 231 9.73 4.64 -5.12
C VAL A 231 10.82 4.31 -6.15
N ASP A 232 12.07 4.22 -5.70
CA ASP A 232 13.23 3.77 -6.47
C ASP A 232 13.24 2.25 -6.71
N THR A 233 12.74 1.45 -5.77
CA THR A 233 12.61 -0.01 -5.90
C THR A 233 11.44 -0.46 -6.77
N LEU A 234 10.53 0.46 -7.14
CA LEU A 234 9.43 0.15 -8.04
C LEU A 234 9.95 -0.16 -9.45
N HIS A 235 9.63 -1.37 -9.91
CA HIS A 235 10.05 -1.90 -11.21
C HIS A 235 9.73 -0.95 -12.39
N ALA A 236 10.42 -1.07 -13.52
CA ALA A 236 10.16 -0.27 -14.73
C ALA A 236 8.68 -0.29 -15.15
N GLU A 237 8.08 -1.49 -15.11
CA GLU A 237 6.64 -1.74 -15.37
C GLU A 237 5.69 -1.01 -14.39
N GLY A 238 6.21 -0.51 -13.26
CA GLY A 238 5.51 0.43 -12.38
C GLY A 238 4.41 -0.18 -11.52
N LEU A 239 3.47 0.68 -11.13
CA LEU A 239 2.23 0.29 -10.48
C LEU A 239 1.22 -0.07 -11.56
N LEU A 240 0.78 -1.32 -11.58
CA LEU A 240 -0.24 -1.77 -12.52
C LEU A 240 -1.62 -1.56 -11.89
N LEU A 241 -2.48 -0.82 -12.58
CA LEU A 241 -3.88 -0.71 -12.23
C LEU A 241 -4.65 -1.79 -12.99
N ASP A 242 -5.18 -2.77 -12.27
CA ASP A 242 -6.15 -3.69 -12.85
C ASP A 242 -7.48 -2.93 -13.05
N GLN A 243 -7.78 -2.58 -14.29
CA GLN A 243 -8.97 -1.80 -14.63
C GLN A 243 -10.28 -2.54 -14.31
N SER A 244 -10.26 -3.87 -14.29
CA SER A 244 -11.46 -4.68 -14.04
C SER A 244 -11.82 -4.74 -12.56
N THR A 245 -10.82 -4.80 -11.69
CA THR A 245 -11.00 -4.92 -10.23
C THR A 245 -10.81 -3.59 -9.50
N GLY A 246 -10.14 -2.62 -10.14
CA GLY A 246 -9.67 -1.38 -9.52
C GLY A 246 -8.54 -1.59 -8.52
N GLU A 247 -7.91 -2.79 -8.50
CA GLU A 247 -6.80 -3.10 -7.60
C GLU A 247 -5.48 -2.56 -8.14
N LEU A 248 -4.66 -2.02 -7.25
CA LEU A 248 -3.31 -1.58 -7.55
C LEU A 248 -2.35 -2.74 -7.29
N ARG A 249 -1.46 -3.06 -8.24
CA ARG A 249 -0.42 -4.09 -8.09
C ARG A 249 0.95 -3.44 -8.13
N ILE A 250 1.78 -3.77 -7.15
CA ILE A 250 3.17 -3.35 -7.04
C ILE A 250 4.03 -4.49 -7.60
N GLY A 251 4.47 -4.37 -8.85
CA GLY A 251 5.20 -5.45 -9.53
C GLY A 251 4.36 -6.72 -9.76
N ARG A 252 5.03 -7.86 -10.00
CA ARG A 252 4.38 -9.15 -10.29
C ARG A 252 3.77 -9.79 -9.05
N ASP A 253 4.48 -9.68 -7.92
CA ASP A 253 4.21 -10.50 -6.74
C ASP A 253 3.49 -9.75 -5.62
N GLN A 254 3.38 -8.41 -5.66
CA GLN A 254 2.71 -7.65 -4.60
C GLN A 254 1.39 -7.04 -5.08
N ARG A 255 0.30 -7.33 -4.38
CA ARG A 255 -1.04 -6.80 -4.59
C ARG A 255 -1.38 -5.83 -3.47
N LEU A 256 -1.60 -4.58 -3.83
CA LEU A 256 -2.11 -3.59 -2.92
C LEU A 256 -3.64 -3.64 -2.99
N HIS A 257 -4.23 -4.45 -2.11
CA HIS A 257 -5.68 -4.56 -1.96
C HIS A 257 -6.26 -3.30 -1.33
N THR A 258 -6.41 -2.26 -2.13
CA THR A 258 -7.19 -1.09 -1.76
C THR A 258 -8.45 -1.04 -2.61
N ARG A 259 -9.37 -1.96 -2.32
CA ARG A 259 -10.71 -1.89 -2.92
C ARG A 259 -11.28 -0.51 -2.58
N ARG A 260 -11.43 0.32 -3.62
CA ARG A 260 -12.01 1.67 -3.62
C ARG A 260 -11.09 2.81 -3.17
N VAL A 261 -9.80 2.84 -3.54
CA VAL A 261 -9.17 4.17 -3.72
C VAL A 261 -9.92 4.83 -4.86
N ARG A 262 -10.76 5.82 -4.56
CA ARG A 262 -11.43 6.61 -5.61
C ARG A 262 -10.43 7.32 -6.53
N GLU A 263 -9.18 7.34 -6.11
CA GLU A 263 -8.05 8.08 -6.66
C GLU A 263 -6.93 7.11 -7.10
N THR A 264 -7.22 5.83 -7.43
CA THR A 264 -6.14 4.89 -7.83
C THR A 264 -5.34 5.38 -9.04
N ALA A 265 -6.02 5.99 -10.02
CA ALA A 265 -5.38 6.61 -11.17
C ALA A 265 -4.45 7.76 -10.76
N GLU A 266 -4.86 8.58 -9.78
CA GLU A 266 -4.05 9.67 -9.24
C GLU A 266 -2.82 9.12 -8.50
N VAL A 267 -2.98 8.04 -7.73
CA VAL A 267 -1.86 7.39 -7.05
C VAL A 267 -0.83 6.89 -8.06
N VAL A 268 -1.27 6.20 -9.12
CA VAL A 268 -0.35 5.71 -10.16
C VAL A 268 0.32 6.89 -10.88
N ALA A 269 -0.44 7.92 -11.25
CA ALA A 269 0.09 9.11 -11.92
C ALA A 269 1.13 9.85 -11.06
N LEU A 270 0.88 10.00 -9.77
CA LEU A 270 1.82 10.64 -8.84
C LEU A 270 3.07 9.80 -8.62
N VAL A 271 2.94 8.48 -8.50
CA VAL A 271 4.13 7.60 -8.42
C VAL A 271 4.94 7.66 -9.71
N GLU A 272 4.30 7.63 -10.88
CA GLU A 272 5.00 7.80 -12.17
C GLU A 272 5.73 9.14 -12.22
N LEU A 273 5.07 10.22 -11.80
CA LEU A 273 5.66 11.55 -11.74
C LEU A 273 6.85 11.61 -10.76
N LEU A 274 6.79 10.93 -9.61
CA LEU A 274 7.90 10.85 -8.64
C LEU A 274 9.08 9.99 -9.11
N ARG A 275 8.91 9.22 -10.19
CA ARG A 275 10.00 8.54 -10.88
C ARG A 275 10.78 9.48 -11.78
N TRP A 276 10.22 10.65 -12.11
CA TRP A 276 10.94 11.67 -12.86
C TRP A 276 11.98 12.35 -11.96
N PRO A 277 13.29 12.17 -12.21
CA PRO A 277 14.35 12.60 -11.29
C PRO A 277 14.31 14.07 -10.88
N PRO A 278 14.05 15.03 -11.81
CA PRO A 278 14.00 16.45 -11.45
C PRO A 278 12.99 16.78 -10.34
N LEU A 279 11.83 16.13 -10.33
CA LEU A 279 10.86 16.35 -9.27
C LEU A 279 11.30 15.71 -7.96
N ARG A 280 11.86 14.50 -8.01
CA ARG A 280 12.33 13.78 -6.81
C ARG A 280 13.43 14.55 -6.10
N ASP A 281 14.39 15.08 -6.86
CA ASP A 281 15.49 15.89 -6.31
C ASP A 281 14.95 17.19 -5.70
N ALA A 282 13.98 17.82 -6.37
CA ALA A 282 13.36 19.04 -5.87
C ALA A 282 12.55 18.79 -4.58
N LEU A 283 11.84 17.66 -4.46
CA LEU A 283 11.17 17.24 -3.23
C LEU A 283 12.15 17.01 -2.08
N ARG A 284 13.28 16.35 -2.34
CA ARG A 284 14.34 16.13 -1.33
C ARG A 284 14.98 17.43 -0.86
N SER A 285 15.08 18.43 -1.75
CA SER A 285 15.54 19.77 -1.38
C SER A 285 14.57 20.52 -0.47
N ARG A 286 13.29 20.07 -0.43
CA ARG A 286 12.18 20.70 0.30
C ARG A 286 11.90 22.14 -0.11
N THR A 287 12.33 22.54 -1.30
CA THR A 287 12.09 23.89 -1.81
C THR A 287 10.76 23.89 -2.55
N ARG A 288 9.70 24.37 -1.89
CA ARG A 288 8.39 24.54 -2.52
C ARG A 288 8.28 25.95 -3.07
N SER A 289 7.89 26.09 -4.32
CA SER A 289 7.62 27.42 -4.89
C SER A 289 6.32 27.99 -4.29
N GLU A 290 6.40 29.14 -3.62
CA GLU A 290 5.23 29.85 -3.11
C GLU A 290 4.69 30.90 -4.10
N ALA A 291 5.45 31.21 -5.16
CA ALA A 291 5.15 32.27 -6.12
C ALA A 291 4.15 31.87 -7.23
N MET A 292 3.24 30.94 -6.94
CA MET A 292 2.23 30.49 -7.89
C MET A 292 0.90 30.18 -7.21
N ALA A 293 -0.19 30.51 -7.88
CA ALA A 293 -1.53 30.15 -7.48
C ALA A 293 -2.09 29.04 -8.37
N LEU A 294 -2.55 27.96 -7.74
CA LEU A 294 -3.12 26.77 -8.38
C LEU A 294 -4.56 26.61 -7.92
N PHE A 295 -5.52 26.57 -8.86
CA PHE A 295 -6.93 26.48 -8.49
C PHE A 295 -7.85 25.99 -9.62
N PRO A 296 -8.99 25.35 -9.28
CA PRO A 296 -10.03 25.03 -10.24
C PRO A 296 -10.60 26.30 -10.88
N ALA A 297 -10.86 26.25 -12.18
CA ALA A 297 -11.38 27.38 -12.93
C ALA A 297 -12.33 26.97 -14.06
N THR A 298 -13.12 27.93 -14.54
CA THR A 298 -13.91 27.81 -15.76
C THR A 298 -13.58 28.91 -16.75
N LEU A 299 -13.44 28.54 -18.03
CA LEU A 299 -13.22 29.45 -19.14
C LEU A 299 -14.38 29.31 -20.13
N GLY A 300 -15.37 30.19 -20.03
CA GLY A 300 -16.65 30.00 -20.73
C GLY A 300 -17.33 28.69 -20.31
N ALA A 301 -17.62 27.80 -21.26
CA ALA A 301 -18.23 26.49 -20.99
C ALA A 301 -17.23 25.42 -20.48
N TRP A 302 -15.92 25.69 -20.55
CA TRP A 302 -14.88 24.72 -20.28
C TRP A 302 -14.51 24.73 -18.80
N ARG A 303 -14.49 23.55 -18.17
CA ARG A 303 -13.98 23.35 -16.80
C ARG A 303 -12.55 22.90 -16.84
N GLY A 304 -11.73 23.36 -15.91
CA GLY A 304 -10.33 22.98 -15.86
C GLY A 304 -9.62 23.45 -14.59
N PHE A 305 -8.30 23.47 -14.69
CA PHE A 305 -7.39 23.89 -13.64
C PHE A 305 -6.51 25.03 -14.14
N CYS A 306 -6.34 26.04 -13.30
CA CYS A 306 -5.59 27.24 -13.60
C CYS A 306 -4.26 27.23 -12.82
N ALA A 307 -3.17 27.51 -13.53
CA ALA A 307 -1.87 27.82 -12.94
C ALA A 307 -1.55 29.29 -13.25
N LEU A 308 -1.58 30.12 -12.21
CA LEU A 308 -1.34 31.55 -12.29
C LEU A 308 0.02 31.88 -11.65
N ARG A 309 0.84 32.63 -12.38
CA ARG A 309 2.20 33.04 -12.00
C ARG A 309 2.46 34.50 -12.38
N HIS A 310 3.61 35.03 -11.96
CA HIS A 310 3.99 36.40 -12.29
C HIS A 310 4.16 36.62 -13.81
N ARG A 311 4.61 35.61 -14.57
CA ARG A 311 4.81 35.70 -16.03
C ARG A 311 3.53 35.52 -16.85
N GLY A 312 2.47 34.96 -16.26
CA GLY A 312 1.27 34.63 -17.02
C GLY A 312 0.35 33.64 -16.32
N LEU A 313 -0.59 33.13 -17.10
CA LEU A 313 -1.62 32.19 -16.67
C LEU A 313 -1.73 31.07 -17.69
N ALA A 314 -1.85 29.83 -17.22
CA ALA A 314 -2.22 28.69 -18.04
C ALA A 314 -3.54 28.06 -17.54
N PHE A 315 -4.41 27.71 -18.46
CA PHE A 315 -5.66 27.00 -18.21
C PHE A 315 -5.65 25.64 -18.89
N ILE A 316 -5.73 24.58 -18.10
CA ILE A 316 -5.72 23.19 -18.55
C ILE A 316 -7.10 22.60 -18.37
N SER A 317 -7.72 22.14 -19.46
CA SER A 317 -9.07 21.56 -19.42
C SER A 317 -9.14 20.26 -18.60
N THR A 318 -10.31 19.96 -18.05
CA THR A 318 -10.56 18.72 -17.29
C THR A 318 -10.37 17.49 -18.18
N GLY A 319 -9.90 16.38 -17.62
CA GLY A 319 -9.68 15.12 -18.34
C GLY A 319 -8.38 15.05 -19.14
N GLN A 320 -7.53 16.07 -19.07
CA GLN A 320 -6.23 16.13 -19.76
C GLN A 320 -5.06 15.57 -18.92
N GLY A 321 -5.35 14.92 -17.78
CA GLY A 321 -4.33 14.39 -16.87
C GLY A 321 -3.33 13.44 -17.54
N PRO A 322 -3.78 12.38 -18.25
CA PRO A 322 -2.87 11.43 -18.91
C PRO A 322 -1.94 12.09 -19.94
N GLN A 323 -2.46 13.02 -20.75
CA GLN A 323 -1.68 13.77 -21.75
C GLN A 323 -0.67 14.70 -21.07
N ALA A 324 -1.07 15.38 -20.00
CA ALA A 324 -0.20 16.24 -19.22
C ALA A 324 0.94 15.45 -18.56
N LEU A 325 0.65 14.28 -17.98
CA LEU A 325 1.65 13.39 -17.40
C LEU A 325 2.64 12.92 -18.47
N GLY A 326 2.14 12.43 -19.61
CA GLY A 326 2.99 11.98 -20.71
C GLY A 326 3.89 13.09 -21.27
N ALA A 327 3.42 14.35 -21.29
CA ALA A 327 4.23 15.50 -21.69
C ALA A 327 5.42 15.77 -20.75
N ILE A 328 5.29 15.42 -19.46
CA ILE A 328 6.34 15.61 -18.46
C ILE A 328 7.31 14.43 -18.48
N THR A 329 6.80 13.20 -18.42
CA THR A 329 7.57 11.97 -18.28
C THR A 329 8.13 11.46 -19.61
N GLY A 330 7.57 11.92 -20.74
CA GLY A 330 7.91 11.44 -22.08
C GLY A 330 7.26 10.10 -22.45
N GLY A 331 6.48 9.50 -21.54
CA GLY A 331 5.78 8.24 -21.74
C GLY A 331 4.36 8.41 -22.28
N THR A 332 3.79 7.35 -22.85
CA THR A 332 2.35 7.29 -23.11
C THR A 332 1.66 6.75 -21.87
N SER A 333 0.75 7.52 -21.28
CA SER A 333 -0.01 7.08 -20.11
C SER A 333 -1.26 6.33 -20.55
N SER A 334 -1.36 5.05 -20.18
CA SER A 334 -2.56 4.21 -20.37
C SER A 334 -3.56 4.36 -19.20
N LEU A 335 -3.30 5.29 -18.29
CA LEU A 335 -4.12 5.50 -17.11
C LEU A 335 -5.52 6.00 -17.52
N PRO A 336 -6.56 5.58 -16.80
CA PRO A 336 -7.88 6.19 -16.96
C PRO A 336 -7.79 7.69 -16.64
N ALA A 337 -8.74 8.47 -17.16
CA ALA A 337 -8.74 9.92 -16.98
C ALA A 337 -8.67 10.30 -15.49
N PHE A 338 -7.69 11.13 -15.14
CA PHE A 338 -7.52 11.75 -13.83
C PHE A 338 -7.42 13.27 -13.96
N ASP A 339 -7.70 13.98 -12.86
CA ASP A 339 -7.67 15.44 -12.82
C ASP A 339 -6.21 15.95 -12.74
N VAL A 340 -5.92 17.04 -13.45
CA VAL A 340 -4.55 17.60 -13.53
C VAL A 340 -4.13 18.36 -12.26
N ASP A 341 -5.05 18.60 -11.34
CA ASP A 341 -4.81 19.39 -10.13
C ASP A 341 -3.71 18.81 -9.24
N ARG A 342 -3.73 17.49 -9.01
CA ARG A 342 -2.71 16.78 -8.22
C ARG A 342 -1.34 16.80 -8.89
N LEU A 343 -1.31 16.65 -10.21
CA LEU A 343 -0.09 16.76 -11.01
C LEU A 343 0.54 18.15 -10.82
N MET A 344 -0.28 19.21 -10.94
CA MET A 344 0.20 20.58 -10.79
C MET A 344 0.67 20.89 -9.36
N GLU A 345 -0.02 20.40 -8.34
CA GLU A 345 0.43 20.54 -6.95
C GLU A 345 1.75 19.81 -6.68
N ALA A 346 1.98 18.65 -7.31
CA ALA A 346 3.27 17.97 -7.22
C ALA A 346 4.37 18.76 -7.95
N LEU A 347 4.10 19.30 -9.14
CA LEU A 347 5.07 20.12 -9.88
C LEU A 347 5.49 21.39 -9.15
N ARG A 348 4.69 21.90 -8.21
CA ARG A 348 5.00 23.09 -7.38
C ARG A 348 6.30 22.95 -6.57
N TRP A 349 6.81 21.73 -6.40
CA TRP A 349 8.10 21.47 -5.77
C TRP A 349 9.30 21.75 -6.68
N LEU A 350 9.09 21.91 -7.99
CA LEU A 350 10.18 22.24 -8.91
C LEU A 350 10.66 23.69 -8.76
N PRO A 351 11.92 23.95 -9.13
CA PRO A 351 12.38 25.31 -9.41
C PRO A 351 11.50 26.01 -10.45
N GLU A 352 11.47 27.34 -10.39
CA GLU A 352 10.59 28.18 -11.19
C GLU A 352 10.71 27.94 -12.70
N GLU A 353 11.95 27.84 -13.19
CA GLU A 353 12.28 27.63 -14.60
C GLU A 353 11.88 26.23 -15.06
N ALA A 354 12.13 25.22 -14.23
CA ALA A 354 11.76 23.84 -14.52
C ALA A 354 10.24 23.66 -14.54
N PHE A 355 9.50 24.34 -13.66
CA PHE A 355 8.05 24.38 -13.69
C PHE A 355 7.53 25.04 -14.97
N GLU A 356 8.07 26.20 -15.38
CA GLU A 356 7.66 26.86 -16.63
C GLU A 356 7.88 25.95 -17.84
N ALA A 357 9.03 25.29 -17.93
CA ALA A 357 9.32 24.35 -19.00
C ALA A 357 8.33 23.17 -19.01
N CYS A 358 7.94 22.65 -17.84
CA CYS A 358 6.92 21.62 -17.74
C CYS A 358 5.54 22.13 -18.17
N LEU A 359 5.15 23.31 -17.69
CA LEU A 359 3.86 23.91 -18.01
C LEU A 359 3.74 24.18 -19.50
N ALA A 360 4.79 24.68 -20.16
CA ALA A 360 4.83 24.88 -21.60
C ALA A 360 4.63 23.56 -22.37
N ARG A 361 5.31 22.47 -21.95
CA ARG A 361 5.12 21.13 -22.53
C ARG A 361 3.69 20.62 -22.35
N ILE A 362 3.12 20.77 -21.16
CA ILE A 362 1.73 20.37 -20.87
C ILE A 362 0.75 21.16 -21.76
N VAL A 363 0.94 22.48 -21.87
CA VAL A 363 0.07 23.33 -22.68
C VAL A 363 0.11 22.92 -24.14
N ALA A 364 1.30 22.67 -24.68
CA ALA A 364 1.48 22.21 -26.05
C ALA A 364 0.83 20.82 -26.29
N ALA A 365 1.05 19.86 -25.39
CA ALA A 365 0.55 18.49 -25.55
C ALA A 365 -0.98 18.35 -25.40
N THR A 366 -1.60 19.19 -24.57
CA THR A 366 -3.03 19.11 -24.26
C THR A 366 -3.91 20.04 -25.11
N GLY A 367 -3.29 20.88 -25.96
CA GLY A 367 -4.02 21.96 -26.66
C GLY A 367 -4.63 22.99 -25.69
N SER A 368 -4.09 23.06 -24.48
CA SER A 368 -4.52 24.01 -23.45
C SER A 368 -4.13 25.43 -23.82
N ARG A 369 -4.57 26.41 -23.03
CA ARG A 369 -4.35 27.82 -23.32
C ARG A 369 -3.43 28.45 -22.30
N SER A 370 -2.52 29.29 -22.77
CA SER A 370 -1.70 30.16 -21.94
C SER A 370 -1.79 31.60 -22.41
N TRP A 371 -1.62 32.51 -21.46
CA TRP A 371 -1.60 33.94 -21.67
C TRP A 371 -0.41 34.53 -20.94
N THR A 372 0.28 35.45 -21.59
CA THR A 372 1.31 36.27 -20.95
C THR A 372 0.68 37.24 -19.96
N ARG A 373 1.48 37.76 -19.04
CA ARG A 373 1.04 38.72 -18.03
C ARG A 373 0.30 39.94 -18.61
N ASP A 374 0.78 40.49 -19.73
CA ASP A 374 0.19 41.66 -20.40
C ASP A 374 -1.23 41.45 -20.93
N ALA A 375 -1.57 40.19 -21.25
CA ALA A 375 -2.88 39.82 -21.73
C ALA A 375 -3.89 39.60 -20.59
N LEU A 376 -3.44 39.67 -19.32
CA LEU A 376 -4.26 39.41 -18.14
C LEU A 376 -4.73 40.71 -17.50
N ARG A 377 -6.04 40.83 -17.30
CA ARG A 377 -6.64 41.92 -16.53
C ARG A 377 -7.47 41.34 -15.41
N PHE A 378 -7.09 41.66 -14.18
CA PHE A 378 -7.93 41.34 -13.03
C PHE A 378 -9.19 42.21 -13.11
N ILE A 379 -10.36 41.57 -13.03
CA ILE A 379 -11.64 42.27 -12.93
C ILE A 379 -11.98 42.35 -11.44
N PRO A 380 -11.70 43.46 -10.75
CA PRO A 380 -12.14 43.62 -9.39
C PRO A 380 -13.66 43.67 -9.38
N GLU A 381 -14.30 42.58 -8.97
CA GLU A 381 -15.71 42.64 -8.62
C GLU A 381 -15.87 43.62 -7.44
N ARG A 382 -16.77 44.59 -7.59
CA ARG A 382 -17.18 45.50 -6.52
C ARG A 382 -17.93 44.70 -5.46
N SER A 383 -17.19 44.02 -4.60
CA SER A 383 -17.73 43.26 -3.48
C SER A 383 -18.22 44.20 -2.38
N SER A 384 -19.53 44.19 -2.14
CA SER A 384 -20.09 44.69 -0.88
C SER A 384 -19.55 43.80 0.25
N ARG A 385 -18.87 44.40 1.22
CA ARG A 385 -18.08 43.75 2.31
C ARG A 385 -18.80 42.74 3.23
N ARG A 386 -20.01 42.26 2.91
CA ARG A 386 -20.91 41.59 3.88
C ARG A 386 -21.14 40.09 3.73
N SER A 387 -20.53 39.38 2.78
CA SER A 387 -20.78 37.95 2.60
C SER A 387 -19.59 37.07 2.98
N LEU A 388 -19.79 36.18 3.95
CA LEU A 388 -18.89 35.09 4.37
C LEU A 388 -18.68 33.99 3.30
N ARG A 389 -19.10 34.22 2.05
CA ARG A 389 -18.94 33.25 0.96
C ARG A 389 -17.65 33.50 0.19
N LYS A 390 -16.98 32.41 -0.15
CA LYS A 390 -15.83 32.34 -1.05
C LYS A 390 -16.24 32.90 -2.42
N TRP A 391 -15.65 34.02 -2.84
CA TRP A 391 -15.98 34.65 -4.11
C TRP A 391 -15.11 34.06 -5.24
N PRO A 392 -15.66 33.90 -6.45
CA PRO A 392 -14.86 33.52 -7.59
C PRO A 392 -13.93 34.67 -8.02
N LEU A 393 -12.74 34.30 -8.49
CA LEU A 393 -11.76 35.22 -9.05
C LEU A 393 -12.05 35.43 -10.54
N HIS A 394 -12.31 36.66 -10.98
CA HIS A 394 -12.55 36.98 -12.39
C HIS A 394 -11.30 37.57 -13.05
N ILE A 395 -10.81 36.91 -14.10
CA ILE A 395 -9.63 37.31 -14.86
C ILE A 395 -10.02 37.40 -16.33
N ASP A 396 -9.88 38.57 -16.94
CA ASP A 396 -9.95 38.72 -18.39
C ASP A 396 -8.61 38.28 -19.02
N CYS A 397 -8.69 37.31 -19.92
CA CYS A 397 -7.59 36.68 -20.62
C CYS A 397 -7.69 37.00 -22.12
N GLY A 398 -7.47 38.26 -22.49
CA GLY A 398 -7.53 38.73 -23.88
C GLY A 398 -8.94 38.64 -24.49
N GLY A 399 -9.96 39.10 -23.78
CA GLY A 399 -11.36 39.12 -24.23
C GLY A 399 -12.17 37.89 -23.83
N LYS A 400 -11.59 36.98 -23.03
CA LYS A 400 -12.28 35.80 -22.47
C LYS A 400 -12.17 35.86 -20.95
N VAL A 401 -13.31 35.73 -20.26
CA VAL A 401 -13.32 35.73 -18.80
C VAL A 401 -13.09 34.32 -18.26
N LEU A 402 -12.05 34.17 -17.45
CA LEU A 402 -11.76 33.01 -16.62
C LEU A 402 -12.30 33.28 -15.21
N ILE A 403 -13.03 32.31 -14.68
CA ILE A 403 -13.64 32.32 -13.35
C ILE A 403 -12.93 31.27 -12.50
N GLY A 404 -12.07 31.69 -11.58
CA GLY A 404 -11.29 30.85 -10.68
C GLY A 404 -11.99 30.65 -9.33
N SER A 405 -11.68 29.55 -8.63
CA SER A 405 -12.16 29.29 -7.27
C SER A 405 -11.01 28.95 -6.29
N PRO A 406 -10.00 29.83 -6.14
CA PRO A 406 -8.83 29.56 -5.31
C PRO A 406 -9.21 29.37 -3.85
N ASP A 407 -8.64 28.39 -3.15
CA ASP A 407 -8.80 28.27 -1.69
C ASP A 407 -8.08 29.39 -0.93
N GLY A 408 -8.37 29.55 0.36
CA GLY A 408 -8.00 30.78 1.09
C GLY A 408 -6.53 31.18 0.98
N ALA A 409 -5.60 30.22 0.99
CA ALA A 409 -4.17 30.54 0.80
C ALA A 409 -3.86 30.90 -0.67
N GLN A 410 -4.43 30.14 -1.62
CA GLN A 410 -4.26 30.38 -3.05
C GLN A 410 -4.88 31.71 -3.50
N GLU A 411 -5.93 32.18 -2.82
CA GLU A 411 -6.62 33.45 -3.12
C GLU A 411 -5.69 34.63 -2.84
N ILE A 412 -5.03 34.64 -1.68
CA ILE A 412 -4.07 35.68 -1.29
C ILE A 412 -2.90 35.72 -2.29
N VAL A 413 -2.38 34.54 -2.66
CA VAL A 413 -1.29 34.45 -3.66
C VAL A 413 -1.75 34.91 -5.03
N ALA A 414 -2.93 34.50 -5.49
CA ALA A 414 -3.49 34.91 -6.77
C ALA A 414 -3.72 36.42 -6.84
N GLU A 415 -4.32 37.02 -5.81
CA GLU A 415 -4.48 38.47 -5.73
C GLU A 415 -3.14 39.20 -5.69
N GLY A 416 -2.17 38.66 -4.94
CA GLY A 416 -0.81 39.20 -4.86
C GLY A 416 -0.14 39.26 -6.23
N ILE A 417 -0.17 38.15 -6.97
CA ILE A 417 0.35 38.05 -8.33
C ILE A 417 -0.37 39.04 -9.26
N LEU A 418 -1.70 39.08 -9.20
CA LEU A 418 -2.51 39.91 -10.10
C LEU A 418 -2.41 41.40 -9.84
N ARG A 419 -2.20 41.83 -8.59
CA ARG A 419 -2.15 43.25 -8.21
C ARG A 419 -0.73 43.81 -8.20
N TYR A 420 0.26 43.03 -7.75
CA TYR A 420 1.60 43.51 -7.45
C TYR A 420 2.71 42.86 -8.29
N GLY A 421 2.37 41.89 -9.16
CA GLY A 421 3.35 41.29 -10.05
C GLY A 421 3.95 42.32 -11.03
N PRO A 422 5.24 42.18 -11.40
CA PRO A 422 5.88 43.04 -12.39
C PRO A 422 5.06 43.09 -13.68
N ARG A 423 4.94 44.29 -14.25
CA ARG A 423 4.31 44.51 -15.55
C ARG A 423 5.33 44.33 -16.65
#